data_AF-A0A2X4VFV4-F1
#
_entry.id   AF-A0A2X4VFV4-F1
#
_cell.length_a   1.000
_cell.length_b   1.000
_cell.length_c   1.000
_cell.angle_alpha   90.00
_cell.angle_beta   90.00
_cell.angle_gamma   90.00
#
_symmetry.space_group_name_H-M   'P 1'
#
loop_
_entity.id
_entity.type
_entity.pdbx_description
1 polymer ?
#
loop_
_entity_poly.entity_id
_entity_poly.type
_entity_poly.pdbx_seq_one_letter_code
_entity_poly.pdbx_strand_id
1 'polypeptide(L)' 'MWTKRRILTVYLNIVEFGDGVFGVEEASQRFFNKPAKRLTASEAALLARCCQTRIVLKPVRLPAM' A
#
# COMPACT_ATOMS: atom_id res chain seq x y z
N MET A 1 -18.47 -5.45 -20.28
CA MET A 1 -18.71 -4.62 -19.08
C MET A 1 -17.68 -4.96 -18.00
N TRP A 2 -17.19 -3.97 -17.26
CA TRP A 2 -16.21 -4.20 -16.18
C TRP A 2 -16.92 -4.55 -14.88
N THR A 3 -16.50 -5.63 -14.21
CA THR A 3 -17.06 -6.01 -12.90
C THR A 3 -16.46 -5.15 -11.78
N LYS A 4 -17.22 -4.90 -10.71
CA LYS A 4 -16.72 -4.16 -9.53
C LYS A 4 -15.39 -4.73 -8.98
N ARG A 5 -15.23 -6.06 -9.02
CA ARG A 5 -13.98 -6.73 -8.63
C ARG A 5 -12.81 -6.34 -9.54
N ARG A 6 -13.00 -6.34 -10.86
CA ARG A 6 -11.96 -5.98 -11.83
C ARG A 6 -11.53 -4.51 -11.66
N ILE A 7 -12.48 -3.61 -11.46
CA ILE A 7 -12.22 -2.19 -11.21
C ILE A 7 -11.37 -2.01 -9.95
N LEU A 8 -11.75 -2.68 -8.86
CA LEU A 8 -11.01 -2.62 -7.60
C LEU A 8 -9.59 -3.22 -7.73
N THR A 9 -9.44 -4.34 -8.44
CA THR A 9 -8.12 -4.93 -8.70
C THR A 9 -7.21 -3.97 -9.47
N VAL A 10 -7.72 -3.29 -10.49
CA VAL A 10 -6.94 -2.32 -11.24
C VAL A 10 -6.59 -1.12 -10.37
N TYR A 11 -7.55 -0.59 -9.59
CA TYR A 11 -7.30 0.50 -8.65
C TYR A 11 -6.20 0.20 -7.63
N LEU A 12 -6.25 -1.00 -7.03
CA LEU A 12 -5.25 -1.44 -6.05
C LEU A 12 -3.86 -1.68 -6.65
N ASN A 13 -3.75 -1.85 -7.97
CA ASN A 13 -2.47 -1.99 -8.65
C ASN A 13 -1.83 -0.65 -9.05
N ILE A 14 -2.64 0.41 -9.19
CA ILE A 14 -2.13 1.74 -9.59
C ILE A 14 -1.88 2.66 -8.39
N VAL A 15 -2.49 2.38 -7.24
CA VAL A 15 -2.42 3.27 -6.09
C VAL A 15 -1.04 3.24 -5.43
N GLU A 16 -0.58 4.40 -4.96
CA GLU A 16 0.69 4.55 -4.26
C GLU A 16 0.51 4.31 -2.76
N PHE A 17 1.24 3.33 -2.22
CA PHE A 17 1.24 2.94 -0.80
C PHE A 17 2.31 3.68 0.03
N GLY A 18 2.94 4.72 -0.53
CA GLY A 18 4.01 5.51 0.07
C GLY A 18 5.41 5.10 -0.42
N ASP A 19 6.41 5.97 -0.25
CA ASP A 19 7.83 5.75 -0.59
C ASP A 19 8.08 5.19 -2.01
N GLY A 20 7.30 5.65 -2.99
CA GLY A 20 7.39 5.21 -4.39
C GLY A 20 6.92 3.77 -4.63
N VAL A 21 6.18 3.17 -3.69
CA VAL A 21 5.61 1.83 -3.84
C VAL A 21 4.26 1.94 -4.52
N PHE A 22 4.18 1.41 -5.74
CA PHE A 22 2.94 1.38 -6.52
C PHE A 22 2.39 -0.04 -6.54
N GLY A 23 1.12 -0.16 -6.21
CA GLY A 23 0.41 -1.43 -6.27
C GLY A 23 0.48 -2.27 -4.99
N VAL A 24 -0.61 -3.00 -4.76
CA VAL A 24 -0.79 -3.80 -3.55
C VAL A 24 0.17 -4.99 -3.48
N GLU A 25 0.61 -5.54 -4.62
CA GLU A 25 1.59 -6.64 -4.66
C GLU A 25 2.95 -6.17 -4.15
N GLU A 26 3.50 -5.10 -4.72
CA GLU A 26 4.77 -4.52 -4.28
C GLU A 26 4.73 -4.08 -2.81
N ALA A 27 3.61 -3.50 -2.37
CA ALA A 27 3.41 -3.16 -0.97
C ALA A 27 3.40 -4.42 -0.07
N SER A 28 2.74 -5.49 -0.48
CA SER A 28 2.69 -6.74 0.29
C SER A 28 4.08 -7.38 0.44
N GLN A 29 4.87 -7.34 -0.64
CA GLN A 29 6.24 -7.83 -0.63
C GLN A 29 7.13 -6.94 0.26
N ARG A 30 7.02 -5.61 0.15
CA ARG A 30 7.88 -4.68 0.91
C ARG A 30 7.56 -4.63 2.41
N PHE A 31 6.29 -4.72 2.80
CA PHE A 31 5.89 -4.62 4.21
C PHE A 31 5.82 -5.99 4.92
N PHE A 32 5.47 -7.06 4.20
CA PHE A 32 5.19 -8.37 4.81
C PHE A 32 5.95 -9.55 4.16
N ASN A 33 6.79 -9.28 3.15
CA ASN A 33 7.58 -10.29 2.43
C ASN A 33 6.76 -11.49 1.94
N LYS A 34 5.54 -11.21 1.45
CA LYS A 34 4.61 -12.22 0.93
C LYS A 34 3.72 -11.66 -0.17
N PRO A 35 3.19 -12.52 -1.06
CA PRO A 35 2.30 -12.07 -2.11
C PRO A 35 0.99 -11.52 -1.55
N ALA A 36 0.37 -10.56 -2.23
CA ALA A 36 -0.88 -9.92 -1.80
C ALA A 36 -2.02 -10.94 -1.57
N LYS A 37 -1.98 -12.05 -2.31
CA LYS A 37 -2.93 -13.18 -2.16
C LYS A 37 -2.84 -13.90 -0.80
N ARG A 38 -1.72 -13.77 -0.08
CA ARG A 38 -1.46 -14.41 1.23
C ARG A 38 -1.57 -13.42 2.40
N LEU A 39 -2.05 -12.20 2.17
CA LEU A 39 -2.36 -11.27 3.25
C LEU A 39 -3.54 -11.79 4.07
N THR A 40 -3.42 -11.65 5.39
CA THR A 40 -4.56 -11.77 6.30
C THR A 40 -5.41 -10.50 6.22
N ALA A 41 -6.67 -10.59 6.68
CA ALA A 41 -7.58 -9.44 6.71
C ALA A 41 -6.98 -8.25 7.50
N SER A 42 -6.25 -8.53 8.58
CA SER A 42 -5.59 -7.52 9.40
C SER A 42 -4.46 -6.80 8.66
N GLU A 43 -3.64 -7.53 7.91
CA GLU A 43 -2.53 -6.94 7.13
C GLU A 43 -3.03 -6.16 5.92
N ALA A 44 -4.10 -6.65 5.27
CA ALA A 44 -4.78 -5.91 4.22
C ALA A 44 -5.37 -4.59 4.75
N ALA A 45 -5.94 -4.59 5.97
CA ALA A 45 -6.44 -3.38 6.61
C ALA A 45 -5.30 -2.38 6.95
N LEU A 46 -4.12 -2.89 7.34
CA LEU A 46 -2.94 -2.05 7.55
C LEU A 46 -2.47 -1.40 6.25
N LEU A 47 -2.37 -2.16 5.14
CA LEU A 47 -2.03 -1.61 3.83
C LEU A 47 -3.07 -0.60 3.33
N ALA A 48 -4.36 -0.88 3.53
CA ALA A 48 -5.43 0.05 3.20
C ALA A 48 -5.32 1.34 4.01
N ARG A 49 -4.97 1.24 5.30
CA ARG A 49 -4.70 2.41 6.15
C ARG A 49 -3.48 3.18 5.66
N CYS A 50 -2.39 2.51 5.27
CA CYS A 50 -1.21 3.15 4.68
C CYS A 50 -1.55 3.91 3.38
N CYS A 51 -2.38 3.34 2.52
CA CYS A 51 -2.88 4.01 1.31
C CYS A 51 -3.74 5.24 1.64
N GLN A 52 -4.57 5.18 2.67
CA GLN A 52 -5.46 6.28 3.09
C GLN A 52 -4.73 7.40 3.84
N THR A 53 -3.76 7.04 4.69
CA THR A 53 -2.94 8.00 5.43
C THR A 53 -1.79 8.48 4.54
N ARG A 54 -2.04 9.49 3.71
CA ARG A 54 -0.96 10.20 3.00
C ARG A 54 -0.10 10.98 4.01
N ILE A 55 0.79 10.27 4.69
CA ILE A 55 1.93 10.83 5.41
C ILE A 55 3.15 10.03 4.91
N VAL A 56 3.62 10.36 3.70
CA VAL A 56 5.02 10.09 3.37
C VAL A 56 5.80 10.99 4.33
N LEU A 57 6.39 10.38 5.36
CA LEU A 57 7.50 10.96 6.08
C LEU A 57 8.57 11.27 5.02
N LYS A 58 8.52 12.47 4.43
CA LYS A 58 9.79 13.16 4.17
C LYS A 58 10.49 13.10 5.51
N PRO A 59 11.69 12.52 5.63
CA PRO A 59 12.40 12.54 6.88
C PRO A 59 12.52 14.02 7.24
N VAL A 60 11.74 14.46 8.22
CA VAL A 60 12.02 15.73 8.88
C VAL A 60 13.35 15.45 9.54
N ARG A 61 14.42 15.88 8.86
CA ARG A 61 15.75 15.92 9.42
C ARG A 61 15.62 16.94 10.55
N LEU A 62 15.28 16.48 11.75
CA LEU A 62 15.45 17.28 12.95
C LEU A 62 16.97 17.48 13.05
N PRO A 63 17.52 18.70 12.83
CA PRO A 63 18.87 18.94 13.27
C PRO A 63 18.88 18.70 14.78
N ALA A 64 19.83 17.91 15.27
CA ALA A 64 20.06 17.80 16.69
C ALA A 64 20.47 19.20 17.19
N MET A 65 19.56 19.86 17.92
CA MET A 65 19.88 20.90 18.91
C MET A 65 18.66 21.17 19.78
#